data_AF-A0A7K6LXR9-F1
#
_entry.id   AF-A0A7K6LXR9-F1
#
_cell.length_a   1.000
_cell.length_b   1.000
_cell.length_c   1.000
_cell.angle_alpha   90.00
_cell.angle_beta   90.00
_cell.angle_gamma   90.00
#
_symmetry.space_group_name_H-M   'P 1'
#
loop_
_entity.id
_entity.type
_entity.pdbx_description
1 polymer ?
#
loop_
_entity_poly.entity_id
_entity_poly.type
_entity_poly.pdbx_seq_one_letter_code
_entity_poly.pdbx_strand_id
1 'polypeptide(L)'
;SEQLFVEMADRMVADGWRDAGYEFICIDDCWMAPTRDKEGRLQADPKRFPGGIRKLADYVHSKGLKLGIYSDVGNKTCAGFPGSYDHYDLDAQTFASWGVDLLKFDGCNSDSLELLAEGYRHMSLALNKTGRSIVYSCEWPFYLRPVQQPNYTEIKQYCNHWRNFYDVYDSWSSIKSILDWTALHQDIIVKIAGPGGWNDPDMAMIGNFGLSWDQSVTQMAMWAIMAAPLFMSNDLRHISPEAKCLLQNKEVIAINQDPLGKQGYQLAKDKNFQLWERPLSGRAYAVAVLNQQEIGGPQKFTFSLTFLGNGLACNPACSIQQVLPASRDWGVYSWISSLSVEVNPTGTVLLKV
;
A
#
# COMPACT_ATOMS: atom_id res chain seq x y z
N SER A 1 10.07 16.84 -10.69
CA SER A 1 9.68 18.20 -11.14
C SER A 1 8.20 18.18 -11.47
N GLU A 2 7.55 19.33 -11.59
CA GLU A 2 6.15 19.48 -12.02
C GLU A 2 5.86 18.69 -13.31
N GLN A 3 6.75 18.79 -14.31
CA GLN A 3 6.60 18.09 -15.58
C GLN A 3 6.51 16.56 -15.42
N LEU A 4 7.27 15.95 -14.50
CA LEU A 4 7.19 14.52 -14.25
C LEU A 4 5.77 14.13 -13.79
N PHE A 5 5.20 14.88 -12.85
CA PHE A 5 3.85 14.60 -12.34
C PHE A 5 2.76 14.87 -13.38
N VAL A 6 2.93 15.88 -14.23
CA VAL A 6 2.04 16.13 -15.38
C VAL A 6 2.06 14.94 -16.34
N GLU A 7 3.24 14.46 -16.73
CA GLU A 7 3.37 13.30 -17.62
C GLU A 7 2.78 12.03 -16.98
N MET A 8 3.03 11.78 -15.69
CA MET A 8 2.43 10.64 -15.00
C MET A 8 0.90 10.73 -14.93
N ALA A 9 0.34 11.92 -14.68
CA ALA A 9 -1.11 12.12 -14.70
C ALA A 9 -1.70 11.84 -16.09
N ASP A 10 -1.02 12.26 -17.16
CA ASP A 10 -1.39 11.94 -18.54
C ASP A 10 -1.37 10.43 -18.81
N ARG A 11 -0.31 9.73 -18.39
CA ARG A 11 -0.23 8.26 -18.52
C ARG A 11 -1.30 7.56 -17.70
N MET A 12 -1.56 8.00 -16.47
CA MET A 12 -2.59 7.43 -15.59
C MET A 12 -3.97 7.39 -16.27
N VAL A 13 -4.32 8.43 -17.04
CA VAL A 13 -5.56 8.46 -17.81
C VAL A 13 -5.43 7.68 -19.12
N ALA A 14 -4.41 7.98 -19.94
CA ALA A 14 -4.29 7.44 -21.30
C ALA A 14 -4.11 5.91 -21.34
N ASP A 15 -3.49 5.34 -20.31
CA ASP A 15 -3.17 3.91 -20.24
C ASP A 15 -4.16 3.08 -19.41
N GLY A 16 -5.22 3.69 -18.88
CA GLY A 16 -6.28 3.00 -18.13
C GLY A 16 -5.98 2.74 -16.65
N TRP A 17 -4.97 3.39 -16.05
CA TRP A 17 -4.66 3.24 -14.62
C TRP A 17 -5.77 3.81 -13.73
N ARG A 18 -6.26 4.99 -14.08
CA ARG A 18 -7.42 5.60 -13.41
C ARG A 18 -8.63 4.68 -13.49
N ASP A 19 -8.89 4.11 -14.66
CA ASP A 19 -10.04 3.23 -14.89
C ASP A 19 -9.90 1.88 -14.16
N ALA A 20 -8.67 1.46 -13.84
CA ALA A 20 -8.38 0.33 -12.96
C ALA A 20 -8.49 0.66 -11.46
N GLY A 21 -8.65 1.94 -11.08
CA GLY A 21 -8.82 2.40 -9.71
C GLY A 21 -7.63 3.16 -9.12
N TYR A 22 -6.54 3.34 -9.85
CA TYR A 22 -5.41 4.17 -9.41
C TYR A 22 -5.75 5.65 -9.61
N GLU A 23 -6.27 6.29 -8.56
CA GLU A 23 -6.80 7.66 -8.65
C GLU A 23 -5.90 8.73 -8.01
N PHE A 24 -4.93 8.36 -7.19
CA PHE A 24 -4.01 9.30 -6.52
C PHE A 24 -2.65 9.36 -7.23
N ILE A 25 -2.20 10.57 -7.56
CA ILE A 25 -0.82 10.86 -7.94
C ILE A 25 -0.12 11.56 -6.77
N CYS A 26 0.86 10.92 -6.17
CA CYS A 26 1.46 11.37 -4.90
C CYS A 26 2.87 11.89 -5.11
N ILE A 27 3.12 13.11 -4.64
CA ILE A 27 4.46 13.69 -4.54
C ILE A 27 5.06 13.23 -3.20
N ASP A 28 6.25 12.62 -3.24
CA ASP A 28 7.02 12.26 -2.04
C ASP A 28 8.00 13.39 -1.65
N ASP A 29 9.04 13.11 -0.86
CA ASP A 29 9.99 14.11 -0.37
C ASP A 29 10.69 14.88 -1.53
N CYS A 30 11.43 15.92 -1.16
CA CYS A 30 12.24 16.76 -2.03
C CYS A 30 11.46 17.67 -2.99
N TRP A 31 10.14 17.88 -2.85
CA TRP A 31 9.39 18.81 -3.70
C TRP A 31 9.56 20.29 -3.32
N MET A 32 9.89 20.53 -2.06
CA MET A 32 9.92 21.85 -1.43
C MET A 32 11.14 22.67 -1.84
N ALA A 33 11.03 24.00 -1.72
CA ALA A 33 12.19 24.88 -1.66
C ALA A 33 12.97 24.65 -0.34
N PRO A 34 14.25 25.03 -0.26
CA PRO A 34 15.06 24.83 0.95
C PRO A 34 14.57 25.61 2.19
N THR A 35 13.72 26.63 2.01
CA THR A 35 13.23 27.49 3.08
C THR A 35 11.75 27.82 2.89
N ARG A 36 11.05 28.06 4.00
CA ARG A 36 9.69 28.63 4.04
C ARG A 36 9.68 30.07 3.50
N ASP A 37 8.51 30.56 3.11
CA ASP A 37 8.32 31.95 2.70
C ASP A 37 8.37 32.92 3.90
N LYS A 38 8.18 34.22 3.65
CA LYS A 38 8.21 35.25 4.72
C LYS A 38 7.05 35.12 5.71
N GLU A 39 5.97 34.44 5.32
CA GLU A 39 4.80 34.16 6.13
C GLU A 39 4.90 32.79 6.82
N GLY A 40 6.03 32.08 6.70
CA GLY A 40 6.27 30.78 7.30
C GLY A 40 5.67 29.59 6.55
N ARG A 41 5.14 29.78 5.33
CA ARG A 41 4.55 28.68 4.54
C ARG A 41 5.60 27.89 3.78
N LEU A 42 5.33 26.60 3.60
CA LEU A 42 6.06 25.76 2.66
C LEU A 42 5.94 26.31 1.23
N GLN A 43 7.03 26.20 0.47
CA GLN A 43 7.09 26.65 -0.92
C GLN A 43 7.48 25.48 -1.80
N ALA A 44 6.89 25.39 -2.99
CA ALA A 44 7.40 24.50 -4.03
C ALA A 44 8.77 25.01 -4.51
N ASP A 45 9.67 24.10 -4.88
CA ASP A 45 10.94 24.49 -5.47
C ASP A 45 10.70 25.30 -6.77
N PRO A 46 11.17 26.56 -6.85
CA PRO A 46 10.78 27.47 -7.95
C PRO A 46 11.39 27.06 -9.30
N LYS A 47 12.44 26.22 -9.30
CA LYS A 47 13.05 25.73 -10.54
C LYS A 47 12.37 24.47 -11.04
N ARG A 48 12.02 23.56 -10.12
CA ARG A 48 11.45 22.24 -10.44
C ARG A 48 9.93 22.25 -10.49
N PHE A 49 9.28 23.19 -9.82
CA PHE A 49 7.83 23.40 -9.78
C PHE A 49 7.49 24.89 -10.01
N PRO A 50 7.86 25.47 -11.16
CA PRO A 50 7.65 26.89 -11.43
C PRO A 50 6.17 27.29 -11.47
N GLY A 51 5.25 26.35 -11.75
CA GLY A 51 3.80 26.57 -11.67
C GLY A 51 3.22 26.56 -10.24
N GLY A 52 3.99 26.08 -9.25
CA GLY A 52 3.53 25.87 -7.88
C GLY A 52 2.56 24.68 -7.73
N ILE A 53 2.31 24.28 -6.48
CA ILE A 53 1.48 23.09 -6.20
C ILE A 53 0.02 23.28 -6.58
N ARG A 54 -0.57 24.47 -6.37
CA ARG A 54 -1.97 24.73 -6.73
C ARG A 54 -2.24 24.47 -8.21
N LYS A 55 -1.37 24.96 -9.10
CA LYS A 55 -1.54 24.75 -10.54
C LYS A 55 -1.42 23.27 -10.92
N LEU A 56 -0.51 22.54 -10.28
CA LEU A 56 -0.38 21.10 -10.46
C LEU A 56 -1.62 20.36 -9.96
N ALA A 57 -2.19 20.75 -8.81
CA ALA A 57 -3.43 20.19 -8.29
C ALA A 57 -4.59 20.43 -9.26
N ASP A 58 -4.76 21.66 -9.75
CA ASP A 58 -5.80 21.99 -10.74
C ASP A 58 -5.66 21.13 -12.01
N TYR A 59 -4.43 20.90 -12.48
CA TYR A 59 -4.16 20.04 -13.62
C TYR A 59 -4.53 18.57 -13.34
N VAL A 60 -4.10 18.03 -12.20
CA VAL A 60 -4.41 16.66 -11.77
C VAL A 60 -5.93 16.46 -11.62
N HIS A 61 -6.63 17.42 -11.01
CA HIS A 61 -8.09 17.38 -10.88
C HIS A 61 -8.80 17.46 -12.23
N SER A 62 -8.28 18.23 -13.20
CA SER A 62 -8.82 18.29 -14.56
C SER A 62 -8.79 16.94 -15.30
N LYS A 63 -7.94 16.00 -14.83
CA LYS A 63 -7.83 14.63 -15.34
C LYS A 63 -8.74 13.64 -14.60
N GLY A 64 -9.49 14.10 -13.60
CA GLY A 64 -10.29 13.26 -12.72
C GLY A 64 -9.43 12.43 -11.75
N LEU A 65 -8.22 12.90 -11.44
CA LEU A 65 -7.29 12.31 -10.46
C LEU A 65 -7.25 13.17 -9.19
N LYS A 66 -6.55 12.67 -8.17
CA LYS A 66 -6.35 13.30 -6.86
C LYS A 66 -4.87 13.51 -6.60
N LEU A 67 -4.49 14.64 -6.00
CA LEU A 67 -3.08 14.97 -5.71
C LEU A 67 -2.72 14.61 -4.27
N GLY A 68 -1.74 13.73 -4.10
CA GLY A 68 -1.04 13.52 -2.84
C GLY A 68 0.22 14.40 -2.72
N ILE A 69 0.55 14.80 -1.49
CA ILE A 69 1.79 15.50 -1.17
C ILE A 69 2.45 14.89 0.06
N TYR A 70 3.69 15.29 0.32
CA TYR A 70 4.51 14.83 1.42
C TYR A 70 4.90 15.97 2.36
N SER A 71 4.95 15.68 3.66
CA SER A 71 5.65 16.47 4.66
C SER A 71 6.16 15.55 5.78
N ASP A 72 6.78 16.12 6.80
CA ASP A 72 7.36 15.40 7.93
C ASP A 72 6.93 16.04 9.25
N VAL A 73 6.66 15.22 10.27
CA VAL A 73 6.28 15.66 11.62
C VAL A 73 7.39 16.44 12.32
N GLY A 74 8.65 16.13 12.05
CA GLY A 74 9.79 16.70 12.74
C GLY A 74 10.22 18.07 12.21
N ASN A 75 11.43 18.48 12.61
CA ASN A 75 12.01 19.76 12.22
C ASN A 75 12.44 19.82 10.75
N LYS A 76 12.72 18.66 10.15
CA LYS A 76 13.13 18.49 8.75
C LYS A 76 12.56 17.21 8.18
N THR A 77 12.33 17.20 6.87
CA THR A 77 12.07 15.96 6.15
C THR A 77 13.27 15.02 6.21
N CYS A 78 13.07 13.74 5.89
CA CYS A 78 14.17 12.78 5.81
C CYS A 78 15.29 13.23 4.85
N ALA A 79 14.96 13.92 3.76
CA ALA A 79 15.94 14.52 2.83
C ALA A 79 16.46 15.91 3.25
N GLY A 80 16.04 16.43 4.40
CA GLY A 80 16.57 17.66 5.00
C GLY A 80 15.88 18.96 4.59
N PHE A 81 14.71 18.90 3.95
CA PHE A 81 13.87 20.06 3.65
C PHE A 81 13.08 20.51 4.90
N PRO A 82 12.43 21.69 4.90
CA PRO A 82 11.69 22.16 6.07
C PRO A 82 10.60 21.17 6.52
N GLY A 83 10.66 20.71 7.78
CA GLY A 83 9.61 19.87 8.39
C GLY A 83 8.45 20.71 8.93
N SER A 84 7.40 20.05 9.42
CA SER A 84 6.15 20.69 9.85
C SER A 84 6.05 20.97 11.36
N TYR A 85 7.06 20.61 12.15
CA TYR A 85 7.12 20.99 13.57
C TYR A 85 6.91 22.51 13.76
N ASP A 86 6.10 22.89 14.75
CA ASP A 86 5.61 24.26 15.02
C ASP A 86 4.80 24.94 13.89
N HIS A 87 4.45 24.23 12.82
CA HIS A 87 3.73 24.78 11.66
C HIS A 87 2.51 23.94 11.23
N TYR A 88 2.07 22.94 12.01
CA TYR A 88 1.04 21.98 11.60
C TYR A 88 -0.26 22.62 11.09
N ASP A 89 -0.82 23.60 11.82
CA ASP A 89 -2.04 24.31 11.39
C ASP A 89 -1.82 25.09 10.09
N LEU A 90 -0.68 25.77 9.96
CA LEU A 90 -0.34 26.57 8.77
C LEU A 90 -0.13 25.67 7.55
N ASP A 91 0.57 24.56 7.73
CA ASP A 91 0.87 23.61 6.66
C ASP A 91 -0.39 22.88 6.21
N ALA A 92 -1.24 22.42 7.14
CA ALA A 92 -2.54 21.84 6.83
C ALA A 92 -3.41 22.81 6.01
N GLN A 93 -3.49 24.08 6.45
CA GLN A 93 -4.22 25.12 5.72
C GLN A 93 -3.60 25.41 4.34
N THR A 94 -2.27 25.36 4.24
CA THR A 94 -1.54 25.54 2.98
C THR A 94 -1.89 24.44 1.99
N PHE A 95 -1.81 23.17 2.39
CA PHE A 95 -2.17 22.01 1.57
C PHE A 95 -3.64 22.06 1.13
N ALA A 96 -4.56 22.35 2.06
CA ALA A 96 -5.97 22.48 1.74
C ALA A 96 -6.22 23.63 0.75
N SER A 97 -5.53 24.76 0.90
CA SER A 97 -5.63 25.91 -0.02
C SER A 97 -5.09 25.60 -1.42
N TRP A 98 -4.13 24.68 -1.54
CA TRP A 98 -3.62 24.22 -2.83
C TRP A 98 -4.49 23.16 -3.49
N GLY A 99 -5.45 22.57 -2.77
CA GLY A 99 -6.29 21.50 -3.29
C GLY A 99 -5.68 20.11 -3.16
N VAL A 100 -4.78 19.89 -2.20
CA VAL A 100 -4.21 18.56 -1.91
C VAL A 100 -5.31 17.61 -1.41
N ASP A 101 -5.28 16.35 -1.82
CA ASP A 101 -6.26 15.30 -1.49
C ASP A 101 -5.69 14.20 -0.59
N LEU A 102 -4.37 14.10 -0.47
CA LEU A 102 -3.68 13.14 0.39
C LEU A 102 -2.41 13.79 0.96
N LEU A 103 -2.13 13.56 2.24
CA LEU A 103 -0.85 13.89 2.87
C LEU A 103 -0.18 12.60 3.37
N LYS A 104 1.01 12.30 2.85
CA LYS A 104 1.98 11.43 3.51
C LYS A 104 2.77 12.25 4.52
N PHE A 105 2.82 11.76 5.76
CA PHE A 105 3.44 12.46 6.87
C PHE A 105 4.46 11.55 7.54
N ASP A 106 5.71 11.88 7.31
CA ASP A 106 6.89 11.12 7.73
C ASP A 106 7.29 11.45 9.17
N GLY A 107 8.25 10.70 9.73
CA GLY A 107 8.67 10.76 11.12
C GLY A 107 10.11 11.15 11.39
N CYS A 108 10.89 11.58 10.38
CA CYS A 108 12.29 11.91 10.58
C CYS A 108 12.47 13.17 11.46
N ASN A 109 13.66 13.32 12.06
CA ASN A 109 14.07 14.54 12.77
C ASN A 109 13.06 15.04 13.84
N SER A 110 12.33 14.13 14.49
CA SER A 110 11.51 14.41 15.68
C SER A 110 12.37 14.25 16.94
N ASP A 111 12.33 15.24 17.84
CA ASP A 111 13.22 15.31 19.00
C ASP A 111 12.85 14.32 20.13
N SER A 112 11.58 13.91 20.20
CA SER A 112 11.13 12.93 21.20
C SER A 112 9.94 12.10 20.68
N LEU A 113 9.65 10.98 21.36
CA LEU A 113 8.47 10.15 21.08
C LEU A 113 7.16 10.86 21.43
N GLU A 114 7.19 11.75 22.43
CA GLU A 114 6.02 12.52 22.83
C GLU A 114 5.65 13.54 21.76
N LEU A 115 6.65 14.27 21.23
CA LEU A 115 6.45 15.20 20.12
C LEU A 115 6.06 14.48 18.82
N LEU A 116 6.59 13.28 18.58
CA LEU A 116 6.17 12.43 17.46
C LEU A 116 4.67 12.15 17.54
N ALA A 117 4.21 11.61 18.68
CA ALA A 117 2.81 11.27 18.90
C ALA A 117 1.89 12.49 18.90
N GLU A 118 2.31 13.60 19.52
CA GLU A 118 1.58 14.87 19.48
C GLU A 118 1.46 15.41 18.05
N GLY A 119 2.55 15.42 17.29
CA GLY A 119 2.57 15.95 15.92
C GLY A 119 1.65 15.20 14.96
N TYR A 120 1.60 13.86 15.01
CA TYR A 120 0.64 13.08 14.21
C TYR A 120 -0.82 13.40 14.58
N ARG A 121 -1.12 13.53 15.87
CA ARG A 121 -2.46 13.91 16.34
C ARG A 121 -2.82 15.33 15.92
N HIS A 122 -1.90 16.28 16.09
CA HIS A 122 -2.09 17.68 15.74
C HIS A 122 -2.34 17.82 14.24
N MET A 123 -1.49 17.25 13.39
CA MET A 123 -1.66 17.32 11.94
C MET A 123 -2.99 16.70 11.48
N SER A 124 -3.39 15.54 12.03
CA SER A 124 -4.71 14.94 11.75
C SER A 124 -5.87 15.90 12.07
N LEU A 125 -5.86 16.51 13.27
CA LEU A 125 -6.87 17.48 13.69
C LEU A 125 -6.82 18.77 12.86
N ALA A 126 -5.63 19.24 12.50
CA ALA A 126 -5.41 20.42 11.68
C ALA A 126 -5.96 20.23 10.26
N LEU A 127 -5.69 19.09 9.63
CA LEU A 127 -6.26 18.73 8.32
C LEU A 127 -7.79 18.71 8.39
N ASN A 128 -8.36 18.07 9.41
CA ASN A 128 -9.81 18.03 9.62
C ASN A 128 -10.41 19.44 9.77
N LYS A 129 -9.74 20.34 10.50
CA LYS A 129 -10.17 21.74 10.72
C LYS A 129 -10.23 22.57 9.43
N THR A 130 -9.49 22.19 8.38
CA THR A 130 -9.56 22.88 7.07
C THR A 130 -10.90 22.68 6.36
N GLY A 131 -11.67 21.64 6.72
CA GLY A 131 -12.92 21.26 6.06
C GLY A 131 -12.75 20.56 4.71
N ARG A 132 -11.51 20.32 4.23
CA ARG A 132 -11.22 19.54 3.03
C ARG A 132 -10.98 18.08 3.39
N SER A 133 -11.55 17.16 2.61
CA SER A 133 -11.23 15.73 2.73
C SER A 133 -9.80 15.47 2.22
N ILE A 134 -8.89 15.14 3.13
CA ILE A 134 -7.49 14.81 2.84
C ILE A 134 -7.20 13.45 3.46
N VAL A 135 -6.82 12.46 2.64
CA VAL A 135 -6.37 11.16 3.14
C VAL A 135 -5.08 11.36 3.93
N TYR A 136 -5.00 10.85 5.14
CA TYR A 136 -3.85 11.02 6.02
C TYR A 136 -3.07 9.71 6.18
N SER A 137 -1.89 9.67 5.55
CA SER A 137 -0.95 8.55 5.54
C SER A 137 0.17 8.80 6.55
N CYS A 138 0.26 7.96 7.57
CA CYS A 138 1.18 8.18 8.70
C CYS A 138 2.35 7.21 8.70
N GLU A 139 3.54 7.64 9.11
CA GLU A 139 4.65 6.73 9.44
C GLU A 139 4.80 6.49 10.94
N TRP A 140 3.80 6.91 11.71
CA TRP A 140 3.81 6.90 13.17
C TRP A 140 4.25 5.58 13.82
N PRO A 141 3.68 4.39 13.48
CA PRO A 141 4.11 3.16 14.12
C PRO A 141 5.55 2.79 13.75
N PHE A 142 6.00 3.02 12.51
CA PHE A 142 7.37 2.73 12.11
C PHE A 142 8.40 3.43 13.01
N TYR A 143 8.22 4.73 13.28
CA TYR A 143 9.12 5.51 14.13
C TYR A 143 8.97 5.22 15.64
N LEU A 144 7.83 4.71 16.09
CA LEU A 144 7.63 4.30 17.49
C LEU A 144 8.26 2.94 17.83
N ARG A 145 8.14 1.96 16.91
CA ARG A 145 8.47 0.54 17.16
C ARG A 145 9.88 0.27 17.70
N PRO A 146 10.94 0.97 17.27
CA PRO A 146 12.29 0.74 17.81
C PRO A 146 12.40 0.97 19.32
N VAL A 147 11.47 1.73 19.91
CA VAL A 147 11.51 2.10 21.34
C VAL A 147 10.37 1.47 22.14
N GLN A 148 9.16 1.40 21.57
CA GLN A 148 7.99 0.83 22.26
C GLN A 148 6.97 0.23 21.30
N GLN A 149 6.10 -0.65 21.80
CA GLN A 149 5.00 -1.16 20.99
C GLN A 149 3.95 -0.07 20.69
N PRO A 150 3.60 0.17 19.42
CA PRO A 150 2.60 1.17 19.06
C PRO A 150 1.19 0.79 19.55
N ASN A 151 0.43 1.80 19.99
CA ASN A 151 -1.00 1.66 20.23
C ASN A 151 -1.76 1.83 18.90
N TYR A 152 -1.94 0.72 18.18
CA TYR A 152 -2.61 0.75 16.88
C TYR A 152 -4.08 1.21 16.92
N THR A 153 -4.77 1.05 18.05
CA THR A 153 -6.13 1.58 18.22
C THR A 153 -6.13 3.10 18.20
N GLU A 154 -5.15 3.74 18.83
CA GLU A 154 -4.98 5.20 18.79
C GLU A 154 -4.55 5.65 17.39
N ILE A 155 -3.57 4.99 16.77
CA ILE A 155 -3.11 5.33 15.42
C ILE A 155 -4.28 5.31 14.41
N LYS A 156 -5.14 4.30 14.49
CA LYS A 156 -6.34 4.19 13.63
C LYS A 156 -7.34 5.33 13.83
N GLN A 157 -7.40 5.96 15.00
CA GLN A 157 -8.30 7.10 15.23
C GLN A 157 -7.86 8.35 14.45
N TYR A 158 -6.57 8.50 14.19
CA TYR A 158 -6.01 9.69 13.56
C TYR A 158 -5.60 9.49 12.10
N CYS A 159 -5.25 8.26 11.68
CA CYS A 159 -4.64 7.97 10.38
C CYS A 159 -5.53 7.08 9.50
N ASN A 160 -5.56 7.35 8.19
CA ASN A 160 -6.26 6.50 7.22
C ASN A 160 -5.48 5.26 6.82
N HIS A 161 -4.15 5.34 6.83
CA HIS A 161 -3.28 4.18 6.78
C HIS A 161 -1.94 4.52 7.44
N TRP A 162 -1.19 3.48 7.80
CA TRP A 162 0.06 3.66 8.54
C TRP A 162 1.16 2.70 8.11
N ARG A 163 2.34 3.27 7.82
CA ARG A 163 3.56 2.53 7.51
C ARG A 163 4.06 1.84 8.77
N ASN A 164 4.14 0.52 8.70
CA ASN A 164 4.57 -0.29 9.84
C ASN A 164 6.06 -0.57 9.82
N PHE A 165 6.61 -0.89 8.64
CA PHE A 165 7.93 -1.48 8.49
C PHE A 165 8.84 -0.62 7.61
N TYR A 166 10.10 -1.05 7.47
CA TYR A 166 11.10 -0.39 6.65
C TYR A 166 10.61 -0.15 5.22
N ASP A 167 11.24 0.83 4.58
CA ASP A 167 10.97 1.13 3.18
C ASP A 167 11.20 -0.08 2.29
N VAL A 168 10.33 -0.21 1.29
CA VAL A 168 10.51 -1.15 0.21
C VAL A 168 11.61 -0.64 -0.72
N TYR A 169 12.48 -1.56 -1.14
CA TYR A 169 13.44 -1.31 -2.21
C TYR A 169 13.24 -2.34 -3.31
N ASP A 170 13.69 -2.05 -4.52
CA ASP A 170 13.53 -2.89 -5.70
C ASP A 170 14.35 -4.19 -5.63
N SER A 171 13.91 -5.12 -4.77
CA SER A 171 14.59 -6.39 -4.49
C SER A 171 13.67 -7.41 -3.84
N TRP A 172 13.85 -8.69 -4.18
CA TRP A 172 13.11 -9.78 -3.56
C TRP A 172 13.33 -9.89 -2.05
N SER A 173 14.54 -9.57 -1.56
CA SER A 173 14.85 -9.57 -0.13
C SER A 173 13.99 -8.58 0.65
N SER A 174 13.70 -7.41 0.08
CA SER A 174 12.80 -6.41 0.68
C SER A 174 11.35 -6.92 0.74
N ILE A 175 10.83 -7.51 -0.34
CA ILE A 175 9.48 -8.09 -0.34
C ILE A 175 9.35 -9.20 0.71
N LYS A 176 10.32 -10.12 0.76
CA LYS A 176 10.32 -11.18 1.79
C LYS A 176 10.34 -10.62 3.21
N SER A 177 11.19 -9.62 3.49
CA SER A 177 11.31 -9.09 4.85
C SER A 177 10.02 -8.41 5.31
N ILE A 178 9.30 -7.74 4.40
CA ILE A 178 7.98 -7.16 4.66
C ILE A 178 6.95 -8.26 4.97
N LEU A 179 6.91 -9.33 4.17
CA LEU A 179 5.96 -10.43 4.37
C LEU A 179 6.24 -11.20 5.66
N ASP A 180 7.51 -11.52 5.92
CA ASP A 180 7.92 -12.23 7.14
C ASP A 180 7.66 -11.37 8.39
N TRP A 181 7.92 -10.06 8.33
CA TRP A 181 7.59 -9.15 9.42
C TRP A 181 6.08 -9.07 9.65
N THR A 182 5.29 -8.97 8.58
CA THR A 182 3.83 -8.91 8.67
C THR A 182 3.26 -10.19 9.28
N ALA A 183 3.71 -11.37 8.83
CA ALA A 183 3.29 -12.66 9.37
C ALA A 183 3.63 -12.77 10.86
N LEU A 184 4.83 -12.33 11.27
CA LEU A 184 5.28 -12.38 12.66
C LEU A 184 4.44 -11.50 13.59
N HIS A 185 3.85 -10.41 13.09
CA HIS A 185 3.09 -9.44 13.90
C HIS A 185 1.57 -9.49 13.65
N GLN A 186 1.09 -10.48 12.92
CA GLN A 186 -0.29 -10.51 12.41
C GLN A 186 -1.36 -10.50 13.51
N ASP A 187 -1.10 -11.11 14.67
CA ASP A 187 -2.02 -11.15 15.82
C ASP A 187 -2.31 -9.77 16.42
N ILE A 188 -1.45 -8.80 16.12
CA ILE A 188 -1.57 -7.41 16.58
C ILE A 188 -2.22 -6.57 15.48
N ILE A 189 -1.66 -6.59 14.27
CA ILE A 189 -1.97 -5.58 13.24
C ILE A 189 -3.19 -5.94 12.37
N VAL A 190 -3.46 -7.22 12.11
CA VAL A 190 -4.51 -7.65 11.16
C VAL A 190 -5.91 -7.24 11.65
N LYS A 191 -6.19 -7.41 12.94
CA LYS A 191 -7.49 -7.07 13.55
C LYS A 191 -7.77 -5.56 13.59
N ILE A 192 -6.75 -4.73 13.44
CA ILE A 192 -6.90 -3.28 13.48
C ILE A 192 -7.29 -2.75 12.09
N ALA A 193 -6.77 -3.32 11.01
CA ALA A 193 -7.11 -2.90 9.65
C ALA A 193 -8.61 -3.04 9.35
N GLY A 194 -9.15 -2.09 8.59
CA GLY A 194 -10.55 -2.05 8.17
C GLY A 194 -10.90 -0.78 7.43
N PRO A 195 -12.15 -0.63 6.95
CA PRO A 195 -12.60 0.60 6.29
C PRO A 195 -12.23 1.86 7.09
N GLY A 196 -11.48 2.75 6.45
CA GLY A 196 -10.99 4.00 7.04
C GLY A 196 -9.62 3.93 7.73
N GLY A 197 -9.01 2.75 7.90
CA GLY A 197 -7.72 2.57 8.58
C GLY A 197 -6.99 1.29 8.15
N TRP A 198 -5.87 1.40 7.43
CA TRP A 198 -5.17 0.25 6.82
C TRP A 198 -3.70 0.13 7.25
N ASN A 199 -3.19 -1.10 7.32
CA ASN A 199 -1.76 -1.34 7.43
C ASN A 199 -1.10 -1.07 6.07
N ASP A 200 -0.02 -0.30 6.06
CA ASP A 200 0.73 0.05 4.86
C ASP A 200 2.07 -0.71 4.83
N PRO A 201 2.19 -1.75 3.96
CA PRO A 201 3.42 -2.49 3.73
C PRO A 201 4.34 -1.82 2.68
N ASP A 202 4.10 -0.54 2.37
CA ASP A 202 4.80 0.28 1.39
C ASP A 202 4.48 -0.04 -0.08
N MET A 203 5.13 0.70 -0.99
CA MET A 203 4.80 0.77 -2.42
C MET A 203 4.90 -0.56 -3.19
N ALA A 204 4.13 -0.65 -4.27
CA ALA A 204 4.28 -1.69 -5.29
C ALA A 204 5.45 -1.35 -6.24
N MET A 205 6.43 -2.26 -6.32
CA MET A 205 7.67 -2.09 -7.11
C MET A 205 7.60 -2.77 -8.48
N ILE A 206 6.46 -3.35 -8.82
CA ILE A 206 6.21 -4.06 -10.09
C ILE A 206 6.45 -3.12 -11.27
N GLY A 207 7.20 -3.60 -12.26
CA GLY A 207 7.54 -2.83 -13.47
C GLY A 207 8.89 -2.09 -13.39
N ASN A 208 9.59 -2.19 -12.27
CA ASN A 208 10.99 -1.75 -12.16
C ASN A 208 11.97 -2.88 -12.56
N PHE A 209 13.10 -3.03 -11.86
CA PHE A 209 14.27 -3.76 -12.36
C PHE A 209 14.66 -4.98 -11.51
N GLY A 210 14.33 -4.98 -10.22
CA GLY A 210 14.87 -5.91 -9.23
C GLY A 210 13.98 -7.11 -8.90
N LEU A 211 12.76 -7.16 -9.43
CA LEU A 211 11.83 -8.27 -9.25
C LEU A 211 11.70 -9.10 -10.54
N SER A 212 11.79 -10.42 -10.40
CA SER A 212 11.38 -11.34 -11.47
C SER A 212 9.86 -11.27 -11.70
N TRP A 213 9.38 -11.93 -12.76
CA TRP A 213 7.94 -12.07 -12.99
C TRP A 213 7.24 -12.75 -11.80
N ASP A 214 7.75 -13.89 -11.33
CA ASP A 214 7.16 -14.63 -10.21
C ASP A 214 7.15 -13.81 -8.91
N GLN A 215 8.20 -13.01 -8.67
CA GLN A 215 8.27 -12.12 -7.51
C GLN A 215 7.31 -10.94 -7.62
N SER A 216 7.12 -10.41 -8.83
CA SER A 216 6.11 -9.37 -9.12
C SER A 216 4.70 -9.91 -8.88
N VAL A 217 4.40 -11.14 -9.34
CA VAL A 217 3.15 -11.86 -9.06
C VAL A 217 2.95 -12.02 -7.56
N THR A 218 3.99 -12.42 -6.82
CA THR A 218 3.96 -12.52 -5.36
C THR A 218 3.63 -11.18 -4.72
N GLN A 219 4.28 -10.07 -5.10
CA GLN A 219 3.97 -8.75 -4.52
C GLN A 219 2.50 -8.38 -4.74
N MET A 220 1.99 -8.49 -5.98
CA MET A 220 0.59 -8.14 -6.28
C MET A 220 -0.40 -9.00 -5.49
N ALA A 221 -0.19 -10.32 -5.45
CA ALA A 221 -1.05 -11.25 -4.72
C ALA A 221 -1.05 -10.95 -3.21
N MET A 222 0.13 -10.74 -2.63
CA MET A 222 0.27 -10.54 -1.20
C MET A 222 -0.25 -9.18 -0.74
N TRP A 223 -0.07 -8.11 -1.54
CA TRP A 223 -0.66 -6.80 -1.24
C TRP A 223 -2.19 -6.86 -1.32
N ALA A 224 -2.76 -7.69 -2.21
CA ALA A 224 -4.19 -7.96 -2.22
C ALA A 224 -4.65 -8.73 -0.97
N ILE A 225 -3.93 -9.77 -0.54
CA ILE A 225 -4.23 -10.50 0.69
C ILE A 225 -4.14 -9.60 1.93
N MET A 226 -3.15 -8.71 2.00
CA MET A 226 -2.92 -7.83 3.14
C MET A 226 -3.87 -6.62 3.21
N ALA A 227 -4.78 -6.45 2.24
CA ALA A 227 -5.62 -5.26 2.11
C ALA A 227 -4.81 -3.95 2.11
N ALA A 228 -3.64 -3.99 1.47
CA ALA A 228 -2.70 -2.89 1.44
C ALA A 228 -3.20 -1.73 0.56
N PRO A 229 -2.89 -0.46 0.89
CA PRO A 229 -2.88 0.61 -0.09
C PRO A 229 -2.01 0.21 -1.30
N LEU A 230 -2.51 0.45 -2.53
CA LEU A 230 -1.81 0.09 -3.76
C LEU A 230 -1.20 1.33 -4.44
N PHE A 231 -0.14 1.87 -3.84
CA PHE A 231 0.65 2.95 -4.46
C PHE A 231 1.76 2.35 -5.33
N MET A 232 1.69 2.58 -6.64
CA MET A 232 2.76 2.18 -7.57
C MET A 232 3.90 3.20 -7.52
N SER A 233 5.15 2.72 -7.53
CA SER A 233 6.33 3.56 -7.68
C SER A 233 7.18 3.04 -8.84
N ASN A 234 6.82 3.46 -10.05
CA ASN A 234 7.43 3.05 -11.32
C ASN A 234 7.29 4.16 -12.39
N ASP A 235 7.97 4.01 -13.54
CA ASP A 235 7.84 4.93 -14.67
C ASP A 235 6.75 4.47 -15.64
N LEU A 236 5.56 5.07 -15.57
CA LEU A 236 4.41 4.74 -16.43
C LEU A 236 4.64 5.04 -17.92
N ARG A 237 5.71 5.76 -18.27
CA ARG A 237 6.11 6.00 -19.67
C ARG A 237 6.88 4.81 -20.25
N HIS A 238 7.47 3.97 -19.39
CA HIS A 238 8.38 2.89 -19.77
C HIS A 238 8.10 1.56 -19.03
N ILE A 239 6.83 1.23 -18.83
CA ILE A 239 6.41 -0.03 -18.18
C ILE A 239 6.14 -1.13 -19.21
N SER A 240 6.56 -2.37 -18.92
CA SER A 240 6.30 -3.50 -19.80
C SER A 240 4.81 -3.87 -19.86
N PRO A 241 4.32 -4.44 -20.98
CA PRO A 241 2.94 -4.91 -21.09
C PRO A 241 2.57 -5.95 -20.01
N GLU A 242 3.51 -6.82 -19.64
CA GLU A 242 3.30 -7.86 -18.62
C GLU A 242 3.09 -7.24 -17.23
N ALA A 243 3.96 -6.31 -16.83
CA ALA A 243 3.84 -5.61 -15.55
C ALA A 243 2.55 -4.76 -15.50
N LYS A 244 2.23 -4.08 -16.61
CA LYS A 244 0.97 -3.34 -16.75
C LYS A 244 -0.25 -4.24 -16.58
N CYS A 245 -0.27 -5.39 -17.26
CA CYS A 245 -1.37 -6.36 -17.18
C CYS A 245 -1.56 -6.87 -15.75
N LEU A 246 -0.46 -7.17 -15.04
CA LEU A 246 -0.51 -7.62 -13.66
C LEU A 246 -1.09 -6.56 -12.72
N LEU A 247 -0.57 -5.33 -12.79
CA LEU A 247 -1.03 -4.21 -11.95
C LEU A 247 -2.47 -3.79 -12.27
N GLN A 248 -2.93 -3.96 -13.51
CA GLN A 248 -4.32 -3.66 -13.92
C GLN A 248 -5.25 -4.89 -13.83
N ASN A 249 -4.82 -6.00 -13.22
CA ASN A 249 -5.64 -7.21 -13.11
C ASN A 249 -6.86 -6.95 -12.24
N LYS A 250 -8.03 -6.83 -12.88
CA LYS A 250 -9.31 -6.50 -12.25
C LYS A 250 -9.72 -7.45 -11.14
N GLU A 251 -9.42 -8.75 -11.27
CA GLU A 251 -9.79 -9.73 -10.25
C GLU A 251 -8.93 -9.58 -8.99
N VAL A 252 -7.63 -9.31 -9.14
CA VAL A 252 -6.72 -9.09 -8.01
C VAL A 252 -7.02 -7.75 -7.32
N ILE A 253 -7.29 -6.69 -8.11
CA ILE A 253 -7.74 -5.40 -7.58
C ILE A 253 -9.06 -5.57 -6.83
N ALA A 254 -10.02 -6.34 -7.34
CA ALA A 254 -11.27 -6.59 -6.64
C ALA A 254 -11.09 -7.33 -5.31
N ILE A 255 -10.11 -8.24 -5.21
CA ILE A 255 -9.71 -8.86 -3.93
C ILE A 255 -9.15 -7.79 -3.00
N ASN A 256 -8.21 -6.96 -3.47
CA ASN A 256 -7.64 -5.87 -2.68
C ASN A 256 -8.73 -4.91 -2.15
N GLN A 257 -9.63 -4.49 -3.03
CA GLN A 257 -10.71 -3.52 -2.80
C GLN A 257 -12.01 -4.13 -2.26
N ASP A 258 -11.98 -5.39 -1.78
CA ASP A 258 -13.20 -6.02 -1.27
C ASP A 258 -13.83 -5.20 -0.12
N PRO A 259 -15.14 -4.91 -0.18
CA PRO A 259 -15.81 -3.97 0.73
C PRO A 259 -15.90 -4.47 2.17
N LEU A 260 -15.68 -5.77 2.44
CA LEU A 260 -15.59 -6.26 3.82
C LEU A 260 -14.38 -5.66 4.53
N GLY A 261 -13.33 -5.30 3.78
CA GLY A 261 -12.16 -4.60 4.29
C GLY A 261 -11.41 -5.36 5.39
N LYS A 262 -11.54 -6.69 5.47
CA LYS A 262 -10.78 -7.50 6.42
C LYS A 262 -9.46 -7.90 5.81
N GLN A 263 -8.36 -7.47 6.43
CA GLN A 263 -7.02 -7.90 6.07
C GLN A 263 -6.87 -9.42 6.26
N GLY A 264 -6.16 -10.06 5.34
CA GLY A 264 -5.79 -11.47 5.43
C GLY A 264 -4.58 -11.73 6.32
N TYR A 265 -4.27 -13.00 6.52
CA TYR A 265 -3.23 -13.48 7.43
C TYR A 265 -2.58 -14.77 6.94
N GLN A 266 -1.42 -15.09 7.47
CA GLN A 266 -0.74 -16.36 7.25
C GLN A 266 -1.46 -17.44 8.07
N LEU A 267 -2.04 -18.41 7.37
CA LEU A 267 -2.74 -19.55 7.96
C LEU A 267 -1.76 -20.65 8.37
N ALA A 268 -0.77 -20.93 7.53
CA ALA A 268 0.22 -21.98 7.79
C ALA A 268 1.55 -21.68 7.10
N LYS A 269 2.63 -22.24 7.68
CA LYS A 269 3.96 -22.31 7.10
C LYS A 269 4.45 -23.75 7.15
N ASP A 270 4.76 -24.33 5.99
CA ASP A 270 5.28 -25.70 5.86
C ASP A 270 6.54 -25.69 4.99
N LYS A 271 7.70 -25.91 5.62
CA LYS A 271 9.02 -25.80 4.98
C LYS A 271 9.19 -24.43 4.30
N ASN A 272 9.21 -24.43 2.97
CA ASN A 272 9.36 -23.25 2.13
C ASN A 272 8.01 -22.69 1.65
N PHE A 273 6.89 -23.35 1.96
CA PHE A 273 5.57 -22.88 1.58
C PHE A 273 4.95 -22.02 2.67
N GLN A 274 4.28 -20.96 2.25
CA GLN A 274 3.37 -20.19 3.08
C GLN A 274 1.97 -20.23 2.47
N LEU A 275 0.99 -20.53 3.30
CA LEU A 275 -0.43 -20.49 2.96
C LEU A 275 -1.05 -19.29 3.68
N TRP A 276 -1.63 -18.38 2.91
CA TRP A 276 -2.31 -17.20 3.42
C TRP A 276 -3.76 -17.18 2.95
N GLU A 277 -4.64 -16.55 3.73
CA GLU A 277 -6.02 -16.34 3.32
C GLU A 277 -6.54 -14.96 3.71
N ARG A 278 -7.49 -14.44 2.94
CA ARG A 278 -8.23 -13.21 3.22
C ARG A 278 -9.74 -13.49 3.11
N PRO A 279 -10.54 -13.23 4.16
CA PRO A 279 -11.98 -13.28 4.06
C PRO A 279 -12.50 -12.11 3.20
N LEU A 280 -13.41 -12.42 2.29
CA LEU A 280 -14.04 -11.46 1.38
C LEU A 280 -15.55 -11.36 1.65
N SER A 281 -16.19 -10.37 1.07
CA SER A 281 -17.65 -10.23 1.06
C SER A 281 -18.32 -11.45 0.41
N GLY A 282 -19.58 -11.72 0.79
CA GLY A 282 -20.34 -12.85 0.22
C GLY A 282 -19.88 -14.25 0.66
N ARG A 283 -19.14 -14.36 1.78
CA ARG A 283 -18.54 -15.60 2.28
C ARG A 283 -17.45 -16.21 1.37
N ALA A 284 -16.94 -15.44 0.42
CA ALA A 284 -15.82 -15.85 -0.42
C ALA A 284 -14.48 -15.66 0.33
N TYR A 285 -13.43 -16.32 -0.16
CA TYR A 285 -12.07 -16.17 0.38
C TYR A 285 -11.07 -16.01 -0.76
N ALA A 286 -10.03 -15.20 -0.55
CA ALA A 286 -8.82 -15.26 -1.36
C ALA A 286 -7.78 -16.12 -0.63
N VAL A 287 -7.10 -17.01 -1.34
CA VAL A 287 -6.09 -17.92 -0.79
C VAL A 287 -4.81 -17.80 -1.60
N ALA A 288 -3.69 -17.49 -0.95
CA ALA A 288 -2.39 -17.37 -1.61
C ALA A 288 -1.45 -18.47 -1.12
N VAL A 289 -0.86 -19.19 -2.07
CA VAL A 289 0.17 -20.20 -1.82
C VAL A 289 1.49 -19.69 -2.38
N LEU A 290 2.39 -19.28 -1.48
CA LEU A 290 3.72 -18.76 -1.81
C LEU A 290 4.76 -19.86 -1.63
N ASN A 291 5.63 -20.04 -2.62
CA ASN A 291 6.84 -20.85 -2.53
C ASN A 291 8.06 -19.94 -2.28
N GLN A 292 8.60 -19.94 -1.05
CA GLN A 292 9.80 -19.18 -0.68
C GLN A 292 11.11 -19.81 -1.16
N GLN A 293 11.08 -20.99 -1.78
CA GLN A 293 12.29 -21.60 -2.30
C GLN A 293 12.85 -20.79 -3.48
N GLU A 294 14.17 -20.66 -3.56
CA GLU A 294 14.88 -19.86 -4.57
C GLU A 294 15.77 -20.71 -5.48
N ILE A 295 15.53 -22.03 -5.50
CA ILE A 295 16.30 -23.01 -6.26
C ILE A 295 15.39 -24.11 -6.79
N GLY A 296 15.71 -24.63 -7.98
CA GLY A 296 14.99 -25.73 -8.61
C GLY A 296 13.82 -25.25 -9.48
N GLY A 297 12.85 -26.14 -9.71
CA GLY A 297 11.66 -25.87 -10.52
C GLY A 297 10.38 -25.71 -9.69
N PRO A 298 9.21 -25.66 -10.35
CA PRO A 298 7.92 -25.59 -9.69
C PRO A 298 7.71 -26.76 -8.72
N GLN A 299 7.09 -26.50 -7.57
CA GLN A 299 6.82 -27.51 -6.55
C GLN A 299 5.34 -27.60 -6.22
N LYS A 300 4.87 -28.82 -5.96
CA LYS A 300 3.49 -29.08 -5.57
C LYS A 300 3.29 -28.86 -4.08
N PHE A 301 2.25 -28.12 -3.74
CA PHE A 301 1.76 -27.94 -2.37
C PHE A 301 0.32 -28.42 -2.30
N THR A 302 0.03 -29.28 -1.32
CA THR A 302 -1.30 -29.86 -1.13
C THR A 302 -1.83 -29.47 0.23
N PHE A 303 -3.07 -28.97 0.28
CA PHE A 303 -3.75 -28.58 1.51
C PHE A 303 -5.21 -29.03 1.50
N SER A 304 -5.77 -29.26 2.69
CA SER A 304 -7.18 -29.64 2.85
C SER A 304 -8.07 -28.40 2.84
N LEU A 305 -9.17 -28.45 2.08
CA LEU A 305 -10.16 -27.37 2.02
C LEU A 305 -10.92 -27.20 3.35
N THR A 306 -10.86 -28.20 4.24
CA THR A 306 -11.49 -28.16 5.57
C THR A 306 -10.91 -27.09 6.49
N PHE A 307 -9.70 -26.59 6.22
CA PHE A 307 -9.05 -25.56 7.05
C PHE A 307 -9.32 -24.14 6.58
N LEU A 308 -9.78 -23.95 5.34
CA LEU A 308 -9.98 -22.62 4.77
C LEU A 308 -11.16 -21.91 5.41
N GLY A 309 -10.97 -20.63 5.72
CA GLY A 309 -11.99 -19.78 6.31
C GLY A 309 -12.55 -20.36 7.62
N ASN A 310 -11.68 -20.92 8.46
CA ASN A 310 -12.04 -21.64 9.68
C ASN A 310 -13.05 -22.78 9.43
N GLY A 311 -12.91 -23.45 8.28
CA GLY A 311 -13.74 -24.58 7.86
C GLY A 311 -15.10 -24.21 7.25
N LEU A 312 -15.35 -22.93 7.02
CA LEU A 312 -16.61 -22.45 6.45
C LEU A 312 -16.52 -22.15 4.95
N ALA A 313 -15.33 -21.89 4.41
CA ALA A 313 -15.18 -21.44 3.02
C ALA A 313 -15.75 -22.46 2.00
N CYS A 314 -15.55 -23.75 2.27
CA CYS A 314 -15.96 -24.84 1.38
C CYS A 314 -17.04 -25.75 1.96
N ASN A 315 -17.83 -25.30 2.95
CA ASN A 315 -18.88 -26.12 3.56
C ASN A 315 -20.27 -25.76 2.98
N PRO A 316 -20.98 -26.70 2.31
CA PRO A 316 -20.60 -28.10 2.02
C PRO A 316 -19.71 -28.25 0.78
N ALA A 317 -19.63 -27.21 -0.06
CA ALA A 317 -18.77 -27.13 -1.23
C ALA A 317 -18.41 -25.66 -1.54
N CYS A 318 -17.37 -25.46 -2.35
CA CYS A 318 -16.95 -24.15 -2.88
C CYS A 318 -16.59 -24.26 -4.37
N SER A 319 -16.58 -23.14 -5.09
CA SER A 319 -16.04 -23.04 -6.45
C SER A 319 -14.65 -22.42 -6.36
N ILE A 320 -13.66 -23.02 -7.00
CA ILE A 320 -12.28 -22.53 -6.91
C ILE A 320 -11.85 -21.97 -8.27
N GLN A 321 -11.45 -20.70 -8.28
CA GLN A 321 -10.87 -20.04 -9.43
C GLN A 321 -9.45 -19.61 -9.10
N GLN A 322 -8.48 -19.99 -9.92
CA GLN A 322 -7.15 -19.40 -9.86
C GLN A 322 -7.16 -18.05 -10.59
N VAL A 323 -6.63 -17.03 -9.91
CA VAL A 323 -6.52 -15.66 -10.41
C VAL A 323 -5.10 -15.36 -10.91
N LEU A 324 -4.08 -15.83 -10.19
CA LEU A 324 -2.65 -15.69 -10.53
C LEU A 324 -1.93 -17.04 -10.42
N PRO A 325 -0.83 -17.25 -11.18
CA PRO A 325 -0.23 -16.34 -12.17
C PRO A 325 -1.00 -16.23 -13.49
N ALA A 326 -1.94 -17.14 -13.73
CA ALA A 326 -2.85 -17.12 -14.87
C ALA A 326 -4.25 -17.57 -14.43
N SER A 327 -5.28 -17.00 -15.08
CA SER A 327 -6.66 -17.35 -14.77
C SER A 327 -6.97 -18.79 -15.18
N ARG A 328 -7.54 -19.58 -14.26
CA ARG A 328 -7.96 -20.96 -14.50
C ARG A 328 -9.13 -21.30 -13.58
N ASP A 329 -10.23 -21.77 -14.15
CA ASP A 329 -11.34 -22.33 -13.38
C ASP A 329 -11.01 -23.77 -12.98
N TRP A 330 -11.05 -24.07 -11.69
CA TRP A 330 -10.87 -25.43 -11.15
C TRP A 330 -12.20 -26.13 -10.87
N GLY A 331 -13.33 -25.41 -10.93
CA GLY A 331 -14.66 -25.94 -10.69
C GLY A 331 -14.98 -26.13 -9.20
N VAL A 332 -15.97 -26.98 -8.94
CA VAL A 332 -16.56 -27.17 -7.61
C VAL A 332 -15.88 -28.30 -6.85
N TYR A 333 -15.51 -28.03 -5.60
CA TYR A 333 -14.91 -28.99 -4.68
C TYR A 333 -15.78 -29.21 -3.45
N SER A 334 -15.83 -30.45 -2.97
CA SER A 334 -16.49 -30.77 -1.70
C SER A 334 -15.62 -30.34 -0.51
N TRP A 335 -16.25 -30.06 0.63
CA TRP A 335 -15.57 -29.65 1.86
C TRP A 335 -14.41 -30.57 2.28
N ILE A 336 -14.55 -31.89 2.09
CA ILE A 336 -13.57 -32.90 2.51
C ILE A 336 -12.44 -33.14 1.49
N SER A 337 -12.43 -32.39 0.38
CA SER A 337 -11.42 -32.53 -0.65
C SER A 337 -10.12 -31.82 -0.27
N SER A 338 -9.01 -32.26 -0.87
CA SER A 338 -7.73 -31.55 -0.86
C SER A 338 -7.49 -30.92 -2.22
N LEU A 339 -6.81 -29.77 -2.22
CA LEU A 339 -6.33 -29.10 -3.43
C LEU A 339 -4.82 -29.21 -3.51
N SER A 340 -4.29 -29.47 -4.71
CA SER A 340 -2.84 -29.50 -4.98
C SER A 340 -2.52 -28.49 -6.06
N VAL A 341 -1.66 -27.52 -5.75
CA VAL A 341 -1.23 -26.47 -6.67
C VAL A 341 0.27 -26.56 -6.91
N GLU A 342 0.70 -26.26 -8.13
CA GLU A 342 2.12 -26.21 -8.49
C GLU A 342 2.56 -24.74 -8.50
N VAL A 343 3.61 -24.43 -7.72
CA VAL A 343 4.05 -23.05 -7.48
C VAL A 343 5.52 -22.89 -7.82
N ASN A 344 5.83 -21.92 -8.69
CA ASN A 344 7.18 -21.58 -9.08
C ASN A 344 8.01 -21.08 -7.88
N PRO A 345 9.34 -21.29 -7.87
CA PRO A 345 10.25 -20.66 -6.90
C PRO A 345 10.01 -19.14 -6.83
N THR A 346 9.89 -18.58 -5.62
CA THR A 346 9.55 -17.17 -5.32
C THR A 346 8.18 -16.68 -5.84
N GLY A 347 7.40 -17.56 -6.47
CA GLY A 347 6.09 -17.27 -7.04
C GLY A 347 4.95 -17.56 -6.08
N THR A 348 3.77 -17.06 -6.46
CA THR A 348 2.52 -17.24 -5.72
C THR A 348 1.41 -17.69 -6.65
N VAL A 349 0.66 -18.71 -6.22
CA VAL A 349 -0.66 -19.03 -6.79
C VAL A 349 -1.72 -18.34 -5.94
N LEU A 350 -2.51 -17.45 -6.56
CA LEU A 350 -3.63 -16.78 -5.90
C LEU A 350 -4.93 -17.42 -6.39
N LEU A 351 -5.76 -17.85 -5.45
CA LEU A 351 -7.06 -18.46 -5.66
C LEU A 351 -8.16 -17.58 -5.07
N LYS A 352 -9.34 -17.65 -5.66
CA LYS A 352 -10.60 -17.20 -5.11
C LYS A 352 -11.49 -18.42 -4.90
N VAL A 353 -12.05 -18.53 -3.70
CA VAL A 353 -12.82 -19.68 -3.18
C VAL A 353 -14.22 -19.22 -2.77
#